data_AF-A0A7S0LRB6-F1
#
_entry.id   AF-A0A7S0LRB6-F1
#
_cell.length_a   1.000
_cell.length_b   1.000
_cell.length_c   1.000
_cell.angle_alpha   90.00
_cell.angle_beta   90.00
_cell.angle_gamma   90.00
#
_symmetry.space_group_name_H-M   'P 1'
#
loop_
_entity.id
_entity.type
_entity.pdbx_description
1 polymer ?
#
loop_
_entity_poly.entity_id
_entity_poly.type
_entity_poly.pdbx_seq_one_letter_code
_entity_poly.pdbx_strand_id
1 'polypeptide(L)'
;FEVKGIDYETVLIDNTGGGRPCWYSGSTPQVRWSDGSMQGESLDIVRTLDQLHPTPPLWSPPGVDPADVGRTIAAFKTTFPRTARPSSRAAFLFDYDGDPLPRATFEATLSKADSLLAQTGGSFLCGEHFSAADLAWAPFLERYAAQLPCLHQGLRPRGGQWEALSRWYDALDQAVPEYACRVKGDAQSYTKVLSMAGYGNSGAAPRVRLGEQDARAAFGTGDVPTATWTAFRSSRAQVVAATPAEEAASRLIRNREAIVADAVKRRACAGLPKADIDEALRLVVLLLIDKHDLDAVPSQAAALAAYLADRMCVPRDMGAPPAVELRRLVELARPSLDAQTAQQ
;
A
#
# COMPACT_ATOMS: atom_id res chain seq x y z
N PHE A 1 3.02 14.34 3.71
CA PHE A 1 1.65 14.72 4.09
C PHE A 1 1.24 14.04 5.38
N GLU A 2 1.07 12.71 5.38
CA GLU A 2 0.57 11.99 6.55
C GLU A 2 1.37 12.31 7.83
N VAL A 3 2.68 12.02 7.90
CA VAL A 3 3.52 12.29 9.10
C VAL A 3 3.53 13.77 9.53
N LYS A 4 3.24 14.69 8.60
CA LYS A 4 3.15 16.13 8.88
C LYS A 4 1.78 16.57 9.38
N GLY A 5 0.78 15.68 9.40
CA GLY A 5 -0.60 16.02 9.75
C GLY A 5 -1.22 17.03 8.80
N ILE A 6 -0.81 17.03 7.53
CA ILE A 6 -1.29 17.99 6.52
C ILE A 6 -2.42 17.33 5.74
N ASP A 7 -3.58 17.98 5.70
CA ASP A 7 -4.71 17.59 4.87
C ASP A 7 -4.38 17.76 3.39
N TYR A 8 -4.81 16.80 2.57
CA TYR A 8 -4.57 16.82 1.14
C TYR A 8 -5.65 16.03 0.38
N GLU A 9 -5.89 16.44 -0.85
CA GLU A 9 -6.71 15.69 -1.80
C GLU A 9 -5.82 14.87 -2.73
N THR A 10 -6.23 13.64 -3.05
CA THR A 10 -5.54 12.79 -4.01
C THR A 10 -6.35 12.70 -5.30
N VAL A 11 -5.74 13.15 -6.41
CA VAL A 11 -6.29 12.93 -7.75
C VAL A 11 -5.52 11.79 -8.43
N LEU A 12 -6.23 10.72 -8.77
CA LEU A 12 -5.63 9.56 -9.44
C LEU A 12 -5.52 9.81 -10.94
N ILE A 13 -4.29 9.72 -11.47
CA ILE A 13 -4.01 9.87 -12.90
C ILE A 13 -3.87 8.49 -13.55
N ASP A 14 -4.68 8.21 -14.57
CA ASP A 14 -4.55 7.00 -15.38
C ASP A 14 -3.42 7.15 -16.39
N ASN A 15 -2.31 6.45 -16.13
CA ASN A 15 -1.14 6.37 -17.02
C ASN A 15 -1.19 5.19 -18.00
N THR A 16 -2.27 4.41 -18.03
CA THR A 16 -2.35 3.10 -18.70
C THR A 16 -3.32 3.03 -19.87
N GLY A 17 -4.05 4.10 -20.18
CA GLY A 17 -4.81 4.19 -21.45
C GLY A 17 -6.18 4.86 -21.38
N GLY A 18 -6.71 5.17 -20.19
CA GLY A 18 -7.98 5.90 -20.05
C GLY A 18 -7.94 7.39 -20.44
N GLY A 19 -6.79 7.88 -20.89
CA GLY A 19 -6.55 9.29 -21.17
C GLY A 19 -6.21 10.07 -19.91
N ARG A 20 -5.16 10.91 -19.99
CA ARG A 20 -4.86 11.86 -18.93
C ARG A 20 -5.83 13.05 -19.03
N PRO A 21 -6.32 13.61 -17.91
CA PRO A 21 -7.10 14.84 -17.95
C PRO A 21 -6.34 15.94 -18.68
N CYS A 22 -7.03 16.77 -19.47
CA CYS A 22 -6.40 17.81 -20.30
C CYS A 22 -5.61 18.86 -19.47
N TRP A 23 -5.98 19.06 -18.20
CA TRP A 23 -5.29 19.96 -17.28
C TRP A 23 -4.01 19.35 -16.69
N TYR A 24 -3.78 18.05 -16.85
CA TYR A 24 -2.63 17.34 -16.28
C TYR A 24 -1.55 17.09 -17.35
N SER A 25 -0.31 17.47 -17.05
CA SER A 25 0.86 17.19 -17.88
C SER A 25 2.03 16.70 -17.00
N GLY A 26 3.04 16.07 -17.61
CA GLY A 26 4.24 15.59 -16.91
C GLY A 26 4.13 14.21 -16.25
N SER A 27 4.96 13.98 -15.24
CA SER A 27 5.12 12.69 -14.54
C SER A 27 4.55 12.75 -13.12
N THR A 28 4.02 11.62 -12.64
CA THR A 28 3.54 11.48 -11.25
C THR A 28 4.68 11.09 -10.30
N PRO A 29 4.64 11.48 -9.01
CA PRO A 29 3.63 12.33 -8.37
C PRO A 29 3.85 13.83 -8.65
N GLN A 30 2.77 14.61 -8.52
CA GLN A 30 2.82 16.07 -8.47
C GLN A 30 1.93 16.58 -7.35
N VAL A 31 2.30 17.74 -6.79
CA VAL A 31 1.52 18.47 -5.81
C VAL A 31 1.12 19.82 -6.40
N ARG A 32 -0.16 20.17 -6.27
CA ARG A 32 -0.64 21.53 -6.41
C ARG A 32 -0.68 22.17 -5.04
N TRP A 33 0.11 23.21 -4.83
CA TRP A 33 0.15 23.95 -3.57
C TRP A 33 -1.03 24.92 -3.46
N SER A 34 -1.25 25.46 -2.26
CA SER A 34 -2.36 26.40 -1.99
C SER A 34 -2.27 27.70 -2.77
N ASP A 35 -1.07 28.10 -3.21
CA ASP A 35 -0.83 29.26 -4.07
C ASP A 35 -1.07 28.94 -5.57
N GLY A 36 -1.50 27.72 -5.89
CA GLY A 36 -1.75 27.25 -7.25
C GLY A 36 -0.51 26.76 -7.99
N SER A 37 0.68 26.88 -7.42
CA SER A 37 1.91 26.39 -8.04
C SER A 37 1.94 24.86 -8.08
N MET A 38 2.59 24.31 -9.10
CA MET A 38 2.73 22.86 -9.32
C MET A 38 4.18 22.46 -9.04
N GLN A 39 4.38 21.38 -8.29
CA GLN A 39 5.69 20.81 -8.02
C GLN A 39 5.71 19.30 -8.32
N GLY A 40 6.73 18.87 -9.06
CA GLY A 40 7.07 17.45 -9.28
C GLY A 40 8.28 17.01 -8.44
N GLU A 41 8.80 15.82 -8.75
CA GLU A 41 9.92 15.18 -8.04
C GLU A 41 9.66 14.87 -6.55
N SER A 42 9.48 13.60 -6.24
CA SER A 42 9.02 13.13 -4.92
C SER A 42 9.87 13.63 -3.74
N LEU A 43 11.20 13.67 -3.87
CA LEU A 43 12.08 14.11 -2.79
C LEU A 43 12.12 15.63 -2.63
N ASP A 44 11.93 16.38 -3.72
CA ASP A 44 11.81 17.83 -3.64
C ASP A 44 10.49 18.21 -2.97
N ILE A 45 9.41 17.48 -3.27
CA ILE A 45 8.13 17.63 -2.57
C ILE A 45 8.31 17.38 -1.06
N VAL A 46 9.01 16.31 -0.67
CA VAL A 46 9.29 16.03 0.75
C VAL A 46 10.09 17.15 1.40
N ARG A 47 11.09 17.70 0.70
CA ARG A 47 11.89 18.82 1.20
C ARG A 47 11.06 20.09 1.37
N THR A 48 10.24 20.46 0.38
CA THR A 48 9.33 21.61 0.47
C THR A 48 8.37 21.44 1.65
N LEU A 49 7.78 20.25 1.83
CA LEU A 49 6.91 19.97 2.98
C LEU A 49 7.63 20.12 4.31
N ASP A 50 8.88 19.66 4.42
CA ASP A 50 9.67 19.77 5.64
C ASP A 50 10.01 21.24 5.96
N GLN A 51 10.24 22.06 4.94
CA GLN A 51 10.49 23.50 5.10
C GLN A 51 9.23 24.27 5.52
N LEU A 52 8.09 24.00 4.88
CA LEU A 52 6.82 24.65 5.19
C LEU A 52 6.24 24.20 6.53
N HIS A 53 6.51 22.96 6.93
CA HIS A 53 5.99 22.36 8.16
C HIS A 53 7.15 21.69 8.92
N PRO A 54 7.97 22.44 9.67
CA PRO A 54 9.22 21.94 10.26
C PRO A 54 9.05 20.88 11.35
N THR A 55 7.82 20.62 11.82
CA THR A 55 7.55 19.65 12.89
C THR A 55 6.63 18.53 12.39
N PRO A 56 6.97 17.24 12.61
CA PRO A 56 8.27 16.74 13.08
C PRO A 56 9.35 16.87 11.98
N PRO A 57 10.61 17.25 12.28
CA PRO A 57 11.62 17.46 11.25
C PRO A 57 12.04 16.14 10.59
N LEU A 58 12.00 16.07 9.25
CA LEU A 58 12.35 14.87 8.48
C LEU A 58 13.78 14.90 7.96
N TRP A 59 14.30 16.07 7.59
CA TRP A 59 15.69 16.25 7.16
C TRP A 59 16.65 16.51 8.33
N SER A 60 16.14 16.99 9.47
CA SER A 60 16.94 17.23 10.68
C SER A 60 16.30 16.60 11.94
N PRO A 61 16.05 15.28 11.99
CA PRO A 61 15.54 14.65 13.21
C PRO A 61 16.46 14.91 14.41
N PRO A 62 15.95 14.86 15.66
CA PRO A 62 16.76 15.09 16.85
C PRO A 62 18.02 14.19 16.87
N GLY A 63 19.19 14.80 17.08
CA GLY A 63 20.46 14.06 17.13
C GLY A 63 21.00 13.56 15.78
N VAL A 64 20.38 13.92 14.66
CA VAL A 64 20.79 13.48 13.31
C VAL A 64 21.28 14.67 12.48
N ASP A 65 22.48 14.55 11.90
CA ASP A 65 22.99 15.54 10.94
C ASP A 65 22.21 15.44 9.61
N PRO A 66 21.67 16.54 9.07
CA PRO A 66 20.99 16.53 7.77
C PRO A 66 21.84 15.98 6.62
N ALA A 67 23.16 16.10 6.72
CA ALA A 67 24.08 15.50 5.77
C ALA A 67 24.03 13.96 5.80
N ASP A 68 23.78 13.33 6.95
CA ASP A 68 23.58 11.88 7.05
C ASP A 68 22.27 11.43 6.39
N VAL A 69 21.20 12.20 6.57
CA VAL A 69 19.94 11.95 5.85
C VAL A 69 20.16 12.00 4.34
N GLY A 70 20.86 13.05 3.86
CA GLY A 70 21.22 13.19 2.46
C GLY A 70 22.11 12.05 1.92
N ARG A 71 23.14 11.65 2.67
CA ARG A 71 24.02 10.51 2.32
C ARG A 71 23.24 9.20 2.24
N THR A 72 22.36 8.94 3.19
CA THR A 72 21.56 7.71 3.24
C THR A 72 20.55 7.65 2.09
N ILE A 73 19.91 8.76 1.75
CA ILE A 73 19.09 8.86 0.54
C ILE A 73 19.92 8.59 -0.72
N ALA A 74 21.13 9.16 -0.82
CA ALA A 74 21.99 8.94 -1.98
C ALA A 74 22.46 7.48 -2.10
N ALA A 75 22.67 6.78 -0.98
CA ALA A 75 23.04 5.37 -0.94
C ALA A 75 22.01 4.43 -1.59
N PHE A 76 20.76 4.89 -1.77
CA PHE A 76 19.74 4.16 -2.53
C PHE A 76 20.26 3.76 -3.93
N LYS A 77 20.91 4.69 -4.64
CA LYS A 77 21.39 4.51 -6.03
C LYS A 77 22.51 3.47 -6.18
N THR A 78 23.21 3.14 -5.10
CA THR A 78 24.30 2.14 -5.07
C THR A 78 23.87 0.82 -4.41
N THR A 79 22.72 0.83 -3.74
CA THR A 79 22.16 -0.34 -3.02
C THR A 79 21.22 -1.15 -3.89
N PHE A 80 20.30 -0.49 -4.61
CA PHE A 80 19.31 -1.19 -5.44
C PHE A 80 19.90 -1.62 -6.80
N PRO A 81 19.36 -2.71 -7.40
CA PRO A 81 19.84 -3.22 -8.68
C PRO A 81 19.75 -2.19 -9.82
N ARG A 82 20.86 -1.92 -10.51
CA ARG A 82 20.92 -0.91 -11.59
C ARG A 82 20.49 -1.44 -12.96
N THR A 83 20.56 -2.74 -13.16
CA THR A 83 20.23 -3.41 -14.42
C THR A 83 18.75 -3.80 -14.52
N ALA A 84 17.97 -3.51 -13.48
CA ALA A 84 16.57 -3.82 -13.47
C ALA A 84 15.79 -2.90 -14.42
N ARG A 85 14.75 -3.45 -15.04
CA ARG A 85 13.80 -2.69 -15.80
C ARG A 85 13.02 -1.73 -14.88
N PRO A 86 12.83 -0.46 -15.28
CA PRO A 86 11.96 0.47 -14.55
C PRO A 86 10.53 -0.05 -14.48
N SER A 87 9.95 -0.09 -13.27
CA SER A 87 8.55 -0.47 -13.05
C SER A 87 8.00 0.25 -11.83
N SER A 88 6.84 0.88 -11.97
CA SER A 88 6.15 1.54 -10.86
C SER A 88 5.43 0.56 -9.93
N ARG A 89 5.22 -0.70 -10.37
CA ARG A 89 4.49 -1.72 -9.60
C ARG A 89 5.38 -2.83 -9.04
N ALA A 90 6.51 -3.08 -9.69
CA ALA A 90 7.49 -4.10 -9.34
C ALA A 90 8.91 -3.54 -9.52
N ALA A 91 9.18 -2.43 -8.83
CA ALA A 91 10.43 -1.69 -8.97
C ALA A 91 11.61 -2.59 -8.65
N PHE A 92 12.60 -2.61 -9.54
CA PHE A 92 13.86 -3.33 -9.40
C PHE A 92 13.77 -4.87 -9.32
N LEU A 93 12.65 -5.48 -9.76
CA LEU A 93 12.46 -6.93 -9.66
C LEU A 93 12.83 -7.73 -10.91
N PHE A 94 12.71 -7.14 -12.09
CA PHE A 94 12.82 -7.85 -13.36
C PHE A 94 13.92 -7.26 -14.24
N ASP A 95 14.53 -8.08 -15.09
CA ASP A 95 15.35 -7.58 -16.20
C ASP A 95 14.47 -7.08 -17.37
N TYR A 96 15.13 -6.72 -18.47
CA TYR A 96 14.46 -6.24 -19.68
C TYR A 96 13.75 -7.35 -20.47
N ASP A 97 14.16 -8.60 -20.28
CA ASP A 97 13.52 -9.78 -20.86
C ASP A 97 12.32 -10.26 -20.02
N GLY A 98 12.10 -9.63 -18.86
CA GLY A 98 10.94 -9.84 -18.00
C GLY A 98 11.12 -10.92 -16.96
N ASP A 99 12.30 -11.53 -16.89
CA ASP A 99 12.61 -12.56 -15.91
C ASP A 99 12.95 -11.92 -14.56
N PRO A 100 12.56 -12.55 -13.43
CA PRO A 100 13.01 -12.11 -12.12
C PRO A 100 14.53 -12.09 -12.06
N LEU A 101 15.12 -11.02 -11.50
CA LEU A 101 16.56 -10.96 -11.31
C LEU A 101 17.06 -12.14 -10.45
N PRO A 102 18.34 -12.54 -10.58
CA PRO A 102 18.88 -13.63 -9.79
C PRO A 102 18.74 -13.37 -8.28
N ARG A 103 18.46 -14.44 -7.51
CA ARG A 103 18.35 -14.38 -6.04
C ARG A 103 19.52 -13.64 -5.37
N ALA A 104 20.75 -13.92 -5.81
CA ALA A 104 21.96 -13.31 -5.27
C ALA A 104 21.97 -11.77 -5.39
N THR A 105 21.33 -11.22 -6.42
CA THR A 105 21.18 -9.77 -6.60
C THR A 105 20.36 -9.16 -5.46
N PHE A 106 19.26 -9.82 -5.09
CA PHE A 106 18.42 -9.36 -3.98
C PHE A 106 19.07 -9.59 -2.63
N GLU A 107 19.75 -10.72 -2.42
CA GLU A 107 20.54 -10.95 -1.20
C GLU A 107 21.60 -9.87 -1.00
N ALA A 108 22.31 -9.48 -2.07
CA ALA A 108 23.27 -8.38 -2.01
C ALA A 108 22.61 -7.03 -1.70
N THR A 109 21.44 -6.72 -2.27
CA THR A 109 20.70 -5.48 -1.95
C THR A 109 20.23 -5.48 -0.50
N LEU A 110 19.64 -6.58 -0.02
CA LEU A 110 19.16 -6.70 1.36
C LEU A 110 20.31 -6.63 2.36
N SER A 111 21.45 -7.29 2.10
CA SER A 111 22.63 -7.22 2.96
C SER A 111 23.23 -5.81 3.02
N LYS A 112 23.23 -5.06 1.91
CA LYS A 112 23.66 -3.65 1.92
C LYS A 112 22.71 -2.76 2.71
N ALA A 113 21.40 -2.94 2.55
CA ALA A 113 20.38 -2.20 3.29
C ALA A 113 20.49 -2.48 4.80
N ASP A 114 20.63 -3.75 5.17
CA ASP A 114 20.84 -4.19 6.55
C ASP A 114 22.12 -3.60 7.16
N SER A 115 23.23 -3.65 6.41
CA SER A 115 24.51 -3.06 6.84
C SER A 115 24.41 -1.54 7.04
N LEU A 116 23.62 -0.84 6.22
CA LEU A 116 23.38 0.59 6.37
C LEU A 116 22.59 0.90 7.64
N LEU A 117 21.52 0.13 7.89
CA LEU A 117 20.72 0.23 9.12
C LEU A 117 21.53 -0.09 10.38
N ALA A 118 22.44 -1.08 10.31
CA ALA A 118 23.27 -1.46 11.44
C ALA A 118 24.29 -0.38 11.86
N GLN A 119 24.63 0.57 10.99
CA GLN A 119 25.65 1.60 11.27
C GLN A 119 25.18 2.68 12.23
N THR A 120 23.87 2.96 12.29
CA THR A 120 23.33 4.10 13.05
C THR A 120 22.94 3.75 14.47
N GLY A 121 22.92 2.45 14.83
CA GLY A 121 22.60 1.95 16.16
C GLY A 121 21.13 2.04 16.57
N GLY A 122 20.29 2.75 15.80
CA GLY A 122 18.86 2.93 16.08
C GLY A 122 17.95 2.08 15.19
N SER A 123 16.64 2.32 15.31
CA SER A 123 15.61 1.55 14.59
C SER A 123 15.30 2.06 13.18
N PHE A 124 15.76 3.27 12.83
CA PHE A 124 15.55 3.92 11.53
C PHE A 124 16.86 4.13 10.77
N LEU A 125 16.75 4.44 9.47
CA LEU A 125 17.90 4.57 8.57
C LEU A 125 18.95 5.59 9.00
N CYS A 126 18.57 6.59 9.78
CA CYS A 126 19.46 7.62 10.29
C CYS A 126 19.55 7.68 11.82
N GLY A 127 19.13 6.62 12.54
CA GLY A 127 19.22 6.52 14.00
C GLY A 127 17.88 6.18 14.65
N GLU A 128 17.57 6.80 15.78
CA GLU A 128 16.35 6.47 16.56
C GLU A 128 15.06 7.10 16.03
N HIS A 129 15.17 8.08 15.12
CA HIS A 129 14.02 8.85 14.64
C HIS A 129 13.75 8.62 13.16
N PHE A 130 12.46 8.51 12.83
CA PHE A 130 11.97 8.45 11.45
C PHE A 130 12.36 9.71 10.68
N SER A 131 12.86 9.53 9.45
CA SER A 131 13.48 10.59 8.65
C SER A 131 13.02 10.59 7.19
N ALA A 132 13.47 11.58 6.42
CA ALA A 132 13.29 11.61 4.97
C ALA A 132 13.97 10.42 4.26
N ALA A 133 15.00 9.82 4.87
CA ALA A 133 15.63 8.63 4.30
C ALA A 133 14.70 7.41 4.37
N ASP A 134 13.99 7.22 5.49
CA ASP A 134 12.99 6.16 5.63
C ASP A 134 11.87 6.32 4.59
N LEU A 135 11.38 7.55 4.39
CA LEU A 135 10.38 7.86 3.34
C LEU A 135 10.87 7.50 1.94
N ALA A 136 12.15 7.72 1.64
CA ALA A 136 12.72 7.45 0.33
C ALA A 136 12.85 5.94 0.04
N TRP A 137 13.15 5.14 1.07
CA TRP A 137 13.41 3.70 0.92
C TRP A 137 12.15 2.83 1.13
N ALA A 138 11.21 3.26 1.98
CA ALA A 138 10.01 2.49 2.35
C ALA A 138 9.21 1.95 1.16
N PRO A 139 8.88 2.73 0.11
CA PRO A 139 8.08 2.22 -1.00
C PRO A 139 8.71 1.04 -1.77
N PHE A 140 10.03 0.88 -1.69
CA PHE A 140 10.77 -0.17 -2.40
C PHE A 140 10.99 -1.39 -1.52
N LEU A 141 11.49 -1.18 -0.30
CA LEU A 141 11.72 -2.26 0.66
C LEU A 141 10.41 -2.95 1.04
N GLU A 142 9.34 -2.20 1.26
CA GLU A 142 8.01 -2.78 1.54
C GLU A 142 7.56 -3.73 0.42
N ARG A 143 7.70 -3.32 -0.85
CA ARG A 143 7.38 -4.17 -1.99
C ARG A 143 8.24 -5.42 -2.02
N TYR A 144 9.54 -5.29 -1.74
CA TYR A 144 10.43 -6.44 -1.61
C TYR A 144 9.96 -7.42 -0.54
N ALA A 145 9.51 -6.93 0.61
CA ALA A 145 8.99 -7.80 1.68
C ALA A 145 7.79 -8.65 1.24
N ALA A 146 6.92 -8.13 0.37
CA ALA A 146 5.79 -8.87 -0.17
C ALA A 146 6.15 -9.74 -1.39
N GLN A 147 6.99 -9.23 -2.28
CA GLN A 147 7.19 -9.78 -3.62
C GLN A 147 8.36 -10.76 -3.70
N LEU A 148 9.46 -10.56 -2.95
CA LEU A 148 10.60 -11.46 -3.00
C LEU A 148 10.30 -12.89 -2.51
N PRO A 149 9.53 -13.10 -1.42
CA PRO A 149 9.13 -14.45 -1.02
C PRO A 149 8.34 -15.18 -2.11
N CYS A 150 7.62 -14.42 -2.96
CA CYS A 150 6.84 -14.95 -4.07
C CYS A 150 7.69 -15.35 -5.28
N LEU A 151 8.86 -14.71 -5.47
CA LEU A 151 9.74 -14.98 -6.61
C LEU A 151 10.89 -15.93 -6.25
N HIS A 152 11.36 -15.89 -5.00
CA HIS A 152 12.50 -16.66 -4.51
C HIS A 152 12.16 -17.34 -3.18
N GLN A 153 12.13 -18.66 -3.19
CA GLN A 153 11.78 -19.47 -2.01
C GLN A 153 12.70 -19.15 -0.82
N GLY A 154 12.12 -18.83 0.34
CA GLY A 154 12.86 -18.53 1.56
C GLY A 154 13.54 -17.16 1.59
N LEU A 155 13.40 -16.34 0.55
CA LEU A 155 13.92 -14.98 0.55
C LEU A 155 12.94 -14.03 1.25
N ARG A 156 13.10 -13.89 2.57
CA ARG A 156 12.20 -13.12 3.44
C ARG A 156 12.92 -11.89 4.03
N PRO A 157 12.64 -10.67 3.52
CA PRO A 157 13.20 -9.44 4.09
C PRO A 157 12.73 -9.16 5.52
N ARG A 158 11.51 -9.56 5.87
CA ARG A 158 10.93 -9.48 7.22
C ARG A 158 11.18 -10.78 7.98
N GLY A 159 11.75 -10.69 9.18
CA GLY A 159 12.00 -11.84 10.06
C GLY A 159 12.99 -12.86 9.48
N GLY A 160 13.83 -12.43 8.53
CA GLY A 160 14.88 -13.24 7.92
C GLY A 160 16.24 -13.03 8.59
N GLN A 161 17.31 -13.32 7.85
CA GLN A 161 18.70 -13.18 8.33
C GLN A 161 19.20 -11.72 8.44
N TRP A 162 18.42 -10.74 7.98
CA TRP A 162 18.75 -9.32 8.03
C TRP A 162 18.08 -8.68 9.25
N GLU A 163 18.78 -8.72 10.38
CA GLU A 163 18.24 -8.31 11.67
C GLU A 163 17.95 -6.81 11.76
N ALA A 164 18.85 -5.96 11.26
CA ALA A 164 18.66 -4.51 11.30
C ALA A 164 17.52 -4.09 10.36
N LEU A 165 17.42 -4.73 9.20
CA LEU A 165 16.31 -4.56 8.28
C LEU A 165 14.97 -5.03 8.88
N SER A 166 14.97 -6.16 9.59
CA SER A 166 13.76 -6.66 10.27
C SER A 166 13.31 -5.68 11.37
N ARG A 167 14.24 -5.19 12.21
CA ARG A 167 13.94 -4.16 13.21
C ARG A 167 13.36 -2.89 12.59
N TRP A 168 13.88 -2.47 11.44
CA TRP A 168 13.36 -1.29 10.73
C TRP A 168 11.92 -1.47 10.27
N TYR A 169 11.57 -2.65 9.73
CA TYR A 169 10.18 -2.95 9.38
C TYR A 169 9.25 -2.92 10.59
N ASP A 170 9.69 -3.49 11.71
CA ASP A 170 8.92 -3.50 12.96
C ASP A 170 8.76 -2.09 13.51
N ALA A 171 9.81 -1.26 13.43
CA ALA A 171 9.77 0.14 13.85
C ALA A 171 8.79 0.97 13.00
N LEU A 172 8.76 0.77 11.68
CA LEU A 172 7.75 1.40 10.83
C LEU A 172 6.32 0.98 11.25
N ASP A 173 6.10 -0.30 11.48
CA ASP A 173 4.78 -0.84 11.85
C ASP A 173 4.30 -0.36 13.23
N GLN A 174 5.21 -0.19 14.18
CA GLN A 174 4.88 0.08 15.59
C GLN A 174 4.99 1.55 15.97
N ALA A 175 6.01 2.25 15.46
CA ALA A 175 6.33 3.62 15.88
C ALA A 175 5.84 4.70 14.91
N VAL A 176 5.33 4.33 13.73
CA VAL A 176 4.83 5.29 12.73
C VAL A 176 3.36 4.98 12.38
N PRO A 177 2.38 5.45 13.18
CA PRO A 177 0.97 5.17 12.96
C PRO A 177 0.47 5.57 11.57
N GLU A 178 0.96 6.67 11.02
CA GLU A 178 0.67 7.14 9.66
C GLU A 178 1.06 6.12 8.59
N TYR A 179 2.21 5.47 8.78
CA TYR A 179 2.64 4.41 7.88
C TYR A 179 1.71 3.19 8.06
N ALA A 180 1.63 2.65 9.28
CA ALA A 180 0.90 1.42 9.54
C ALA A 180 -0.59 1.49 9.17
N CYS A 181 -1.24 2.64 9.38
CA CYS A 181 -2.69 2.77 9.20
C CYS A 181 -3.12 3.24 7.81
N ARG A 182 -2.25 3.94 7.08
CA ARG A 182 -2.67 4.69 5.89
C ARG A 182 -1.79 4.49 4.66
N VAL A 183 -0.47 4.40 4.84
CA VAL A 183 0.50 4.34 3.73
C VAL A 183 0.99 2.92 3.45
N LYS A 184 1.07 2.05 4.46
CA LYS A 184 1.50 0.66 4.29
C LYS A 184 0.58 -0.07 3.32
N GLY A 185 1.16 -0.73 2.33
CA GLY A 185 0.44 -1.63 1.44
C GLY A 185 0.05 -2.95 2.11
N ASP A 186 -0.37 -3.92 1.31
CA ASP A 186 -0.63 -5.27 1.81
C ASP A 186 -0.10 -6.35 0.87
N ALA A 187 -0.03 -7.57 1.40
CA ALA A 187 0.47 -8.71 0.65
C ALA A 187 -0.33 -8.94 -0.63
N GLN A 188 -1.67 -8.98 -0.54
CA GLN A 188 -2.53 -9.31 -1.67
C GLN A 188 -2.40 -8.31 -2.83
N SER A 189 -2.37 -7.00 -2.56
CA SER A 189 -2.23 -5.97 -3.60
C SER A 189 -0.84 -6.02 -4.24
N TYR A 190 0.21 -6.24 -3.44
CA TYR A 190 1.58 -6.31 -3.94
C TYR A 190 1.93 -7.60 -4.66
N THR A 191 1.32 -8.73 -4.30
CA THR A 191 1.53 -9.99 -5.04
C THR A 191 0.66 -10.06 -6.28
N LYS A 192 -0.56 -9.49 -6.26
CA LYS A 192 -1.44 -9.42 -7.43
C LYS A 192 -0.77 -8.75 -8.63
N VAL A 193 0.06 -7.72 -8.42
CA VAL A 193 0.75 -7.08 -9.56
C VAL A 193 1.76 -8.00 -10.24
N LEU A 194 2.26 -9.05 -9.57
CA LEU A 194 3.17 -10.02 -10.17
C LEU A 194 2.44 -10.93 -11.16
N SER A 195 1.15 -11.22 -10.96
CA SER A 195 0.38 -12.05 -11.91
C SER A 195 -0.17 -11.27 -13.10
N MET A 196 -0.05 -9.94 -13.10
CA MET A 196 -0.53 -9.09 -14.19
C MET A 196 0.53 -9.00 -15.30
N ALA A 197 0.28 -9.68 -16.42
CA ALA A 197 1.10 -9.60 -17.63
C ALA A 197 1.38 -8.14 -18.06
N GLY A 198 2.64 -7.84 -18.37
CA GLY A 198 3.10 -6.50 -18.78
C GLY A 198 3.39 -5.53 -17.63
N TYR A 199 3.06 -5.89 -16.39
CA TYR A 199 3.31 -5.07 -15.21
C TYR A 199 4.60 -5.53 -14.51
N GLY A 200 5.71 -4.88 -14.87
CA GLY A 200 7.04 -5.20 -14.34
C GLY A 200 7.84 -6.18 -15.21
N ASN A 201 7.18 -7.16 -15.82
CA ASN A 201 7.78 -8.11 -16.77
C ASN A 201 7.62 -7.67 -18.25
N SER A 202 8.24 -8.41 -19.18
CA SER A 202 8.21 -8.23 -20.64
C SER A 202 6.89 -8.66 -21.31
N GLY A 203 5.83 -8.87 -20.51
CA GLY A 203 4.53 -9.31 -21.00
C GLY A 203 4.09 -10.68 -20.48
N ALA A 204 5.00 -11.49 -19.92
CA ALA A 204 4.68 -12.78 -19.32
C ALA A 204 4.67 -12.69 -17.78
N ALA A 205 3.59 -13.14 -17.14
CA ALA A 205 3.55 -13.22 -15.69
C ALA A 205 4.59 -14.25 -15.18
N PRO A 206 5.48 -13.89 -14.24
CA PRO A 206 6.40 -14.84 -13.63
C PRO A 206 5.66 -15.95 -12.90
N ARG A 207 6.35 -17.07 -12.72
CA ARG A 207 5.88 -18.12 -11.83
C ARG A 207 5.96 -17.66 -10.37
N VAL A 208 4.80 -17.37 -9.78
CA VAL A 208 4.66 -17.12 -8.34
C VAL A 208 4.82 -18.44 -7.58
N ARG A 209 5.72 -18.45 -6.60
CA ARG A 209 6.12 -19.65 -5.84
C ARG A 209 5.39 -19.80 -4.50
N LEU A 210 4.69 -18.75 -4.07
CA LEU A 210 4.16 -18.64 -2.72
C LEU A 210 2.68 -18.26 -2.81
N GLY A 211 1.82 -19.03 -2.14
CA GLY A 211 0.39 -18.81 -2.14
C GLY A 211 0.00 -17.53 -1.38
N GLU A 212 -1.23 -17.06 -1.57
CA GLU A 212 -1.70 -15.82 -0.96
C GLU A 212 -1.63 -15.84 0.59
N GLN A 213 -2.01 -16.97 1.21
CA GLN A 213 -1.94 -17.13 2.66
C GLN A 213 -0.51 -17.05 3.19
N ASP A 214 0.42 -17.73 2.53
CA ASP A 214 1.85 -17.67 2.88
C ASP A 214 2.40 -16.26 2.66
N ALA A 215 1.93 -15.53 1.64
CA ALA A 215 2.42 -14.19 1.33
C ALA A 215 1.97 -13.22 2.40
N ARG A 216 0.72 -13.37 2.85
CA ARG A 216 0.17 -12.65 3.98
C ARG A 216 0.93 -12.97 5.27
N ALA A 217 1.30 -14.24 5.50
CA ALA A 217 2.10 -14.62 6.65
C ALA A 217 3.53 -14.04 6.61
N ALA A 218 4.15 -13.96 5.42
CA ALA A 218 5.50 -13.41 5.25
C ALA A 218 5.55 -11.87 5.36
N PHE A 219 4.50 -11.18 4.92
CA PHE A 219 4.46 -9.71 4.92
C PHE A 219 3.80 -9.13 6.18
N GLY A 220 2.79 -9.79 6.72
CA GLY A 220 1.91 -9.32 7.78
C GLY A 220 0.44 -9.25 7.36
N THR A 221 -0.47 -9.34 8.33
CA THR A 221 -1.91 -9.46 8.06
C THR A 221 -2.58 -8.16 7.62
N GLY A 222 -1.91 -7.02 7.81
CA GLY A 222 -2.46 -5.67 7.61
C GLY A 222 -3.21 -5.12 8.83
N ASP A 223 -3.34 -5.92 9.88
CA ASP A 223 -3.95 -5.50 11.15
C ASP A 223 -3.03 -4.61 11.95
N VAL A 224 -3.64 -3.68 12.68
CA VAL A 224 -2.95 -2.81 13.63
C VAL A 224 -3.63 -2.89 15.00
N PRO A 225 -2.87 -2.76 16.10
CA PRO A 225 -3.46 -2.61 17.42
C PRO A 225 -4.42 -1.42 17.49
N THR A 226 -5.47 -1.52 18.31
CA THR A 226 -6.42 -0.42 18.55
C THR A 226 -5.73 0.85 19.02
N ALA A 227 -4.66 0.72 19.82
CA ALA A 227 -3.84 1.84 20.27
C ALA A 227 -3.18 2.57 19.08
N THR A 228 -2.66 1.84 18.10
CA THR A 228 -2.04 2.40 16.89
C THR A 228 -3.05 3.15 16.04
N TRP A 229 -4.25 2.59 15.82
CA TRP A 229 -5.32 3.29 15.10
C TRP A 229 -5.78 4.55 15.86
N THR A 230 -5.90 4.45 17.19
CA THR A 230 -6.28 5.59 18.03
C THR A 230 -5.24 6.69 17.96
N ALA A 231 -3.94 6.36 17.99
CA ALA A 231 -2.85 7.31 17.83
C ALA A 231 -2.89 7.98 16.45
N PHE A 232 -3.06 7.21 15.36
CA PHE A 232 -3.21 7.76 14.01
C PHE A 232 -4.40 8.72 13.89
N ARG A 233 -5.53 8.38 14.50
CA ARG A 233 -6.75 9.19 14.49
C ARG A 233 -6.66 10.44 15.38
N SER A 234 -5.82 10.45 16.41
CA SER A 234 -5.83 11.49 17.46
C SER A 234 -5.72 12.92 16.91
N SER A 235 -4.90 13.14 15.88
CA SER A 235 -4.73 14.43 15.20
C SER A 235 -5.63 14.61 13.96
N ARG A 236 -6.47 13.62 13.63
CA ARG A 236 -7.21 13.50 12.37
C ARG A 236 -8.67 13.07 12.54
N ALA A 237 -9.23 13.20 13.74
CA ALA A 237 -10.56 12.68 14.08
C ALA A 237 -11.71 13.26 13.23
N GLN A 238 -11.48 14.41 12.57
CA GLN A 238 -12.42 15.04 11.64
C GLN A 238 -12.50 14.33 10.28
N VAL A 239 -11.43 13.65 9.86
CA VAL A 239 -11.26 13.10 8.51
C VAL A 239 -10.98 11.59 8.47
N VAL A 240 -10.68 10.99 9.63
CA VAL A 240 -10.46 9.54 9.82
C VAL A 240 -11.53 9.00 10.76
N ALA A 241 -12.22 7.93 10.33
CA ALA A 241 -13.31 7.33 11.10
C ALA A 241 -12.85 6.69 12.43
N ALA A 242 -13.80 6.34 13.32
CA ALA A 242 -13.45 5.87 14.65
C ALA A 242 -12.79 4.50 14.65
N THR A 243 -13.18 3.65 13.71
CA THR A 243 -12.63 2.30 13.52
C THR A 243 -12.15 2.09 12.09
N PRO A 244 -11.25 1.13 11.83
CA PRO A 244 -10.90 0.75 10.47
C PRO A 244 -12.10 0.33 9.62
N ALA A 245 -13.11 -0.32 10.22
CA ALA A 245 -14.30 -0.77 9.51
C ALA A 245 -15.18 0.41 9.07
N GLU A 246 -15.36 1.41 9.94
CA GLU A 246 -16.03 2.66 9.58
C GLU A 246 -15.22 3.46 8.54
N GLU A 247 -13.89 3.43 8.56
CA GLU A 247 -13.07 4.09 7.53
C GLU A 247 -13.27 3.41 6.17
N ALA A 248 -13.32 2.07 6.13
CA ALA A 248 -13.66 1.32 4.93
C ALA A 248 -15.05 1.72 4.41
N ALA A 249 -16.07 1.74 5.29
CA ALA A 249 -17.42 2.18 4.95
C ALA A 249 -17.46 3.62 4.41
N SER A 250 -16.77 4.55 5.08
CA SER A 250 -16.62 5.94 4.65
C SER A 250 -15.99 6.07 3.27
N ARG A 251 -14.99 5.25 2.95
CA ARG A 251 -14.37 5.23 1.61
C ARG A 251 -15.34 4.72 0.56
N LEU A 252 -16.13 3.69 0.85
CA LEU A 252 -17.15 3.16 -0.06
C LEU A 252 -18.26 4.19 -0.32
N ILE A 253 -18.75 4.88 0.72
CA ILE A 253 -19.76 5.94 0.60
C ILE A 253 -19.24 7.08 -0.29
N ARG A 254 -18.04 7.60 -0.01
CA ARG A 254 -17.43 8.69 -0.78
C ARG A 254 -17.23 8.36 -2.26
N ASN A 255 -17.03 7.09 -2.59
CA ASN A 255 -16.77 6.63 -3.95
C ASN A 255 -17.96 5.88 -4.57
N ARG A 256 -19.16 5.96 -3.96
CA ARG A 256 -20.36 5.19 -4.34
C ARG A 256 -20.64 5.24 -5.84
N GLU A 257 -20.69 6.43 -6.43
CA GLU A 257 -21.04 6.58 -7.84
C GLU A 257 -20.01 5.91 -8.77
N ALA A 258 -18.73 6.09 -8.50
CA ALA A 258 -17.64 5.50 -9.27
C ALA A 258 -17.59 3.97 -9.12
N ILE A 259 -17.82 3.46 -7.90
CA ILE A 259 -17.89 2.03 -7.61
C ILE A 259 -19.04 1.38 -8.37
N VAL A 260 -20.24 1.93 -8.25
CA VAL A 260 -21.43 1.41 -8.94
C VAL A 260 -21.23 1.43 -10.45
N ALA A 261 -20.65 2.51 -10.99
CA ALA A 261 -20.35 2.60 -12.42
C ALA A 261 -19.33 1.55 -12.90
N ASP A 262 -18.22 1.32 -12.16
CA ASP A 262 -17.24 0.28 -12.51
C ASP A 262 -17.85 -1.12 -12.40
N ALA A 263 -18.63 -1.38 -11.34
CA ALA A 263 -19.30 -2.67 -11.14
C ALA A 263 -20.28 -2.99 -12.28
N VAL A 264 -21.11 -2.03 -12.71
CA VAL A 264 -21.99 -2.17 -13.89
C VAL A 264 -21.17 -2.44 -15.15
N LYS A 265 -20.15 -1.60 -15.40
CA LYS A 265 -19.29 -1.70 -16.60
C LYS A 265 -18.62 -3.07 -16.71
N ARG A 266 -18.20 -3.63 -15.57
CA ARG A 266 -17.52 -4.93 -15.50
C ARG A 266 -18.47 -6.12 -15.35
N ARG A 267 -19.78 -5.90 -15.36
CA ARG A 267 -20.80 -6.93 -15.12
C ARG A 267 -20.54 -7.70 -13.82
N ALA A 268 -20.12 -6.99 -12.78
CA ALA A 268 -19.95 -7.54 -11.44
C ALA A 268 -21.29 -8.10 -10.92
N CYS A 269 -21.23 -8.97 -9.91
CA CYS A 269 -22.40 -9.58 -9.29
C CYS A 269 -23.36 -10.22 -10.31
N ALA A 270 -22.83 -11.04 -11.23
CA ALA A 270 -23.61 -11.68 -12.29
C ALA A 270 -24.40 -10.72 -13.21
N GLY A 271 -23.94 -9.46 -13.35
CA GLY A 271 -24.57 -8.48 -14.24
C GLY A 271 -25.84 -7.85 -13.68
N LEU A 272 -25.98 -7.76 -12.35
CA LEU A 272 -27.10 -7.09 -11.71
C LEU A 272 -27.34 -5.66 -12.25
N PRO A 273 -28.61 -5.21 -12.31
CA PRO A 273 -28.95 -3.82 -12.59
C PRO A 273 -28.23 -2.82 -11.68
N LYS A 274 -28.04 -1.59 -12.16
CA LYS A 274 -27.40 -0.50 -11.42
C LYS A 274 -28.02 -0.27 -10.03
N ALA A 275 -29.34 -0.32 -9.93
CA ALA A 275 -30.05 -0.12 -8.67
C ALA A 275 -29.76 -1.23 -7.64
N ASP A 276 -29.63 -2.47 -8.09
CA ASP A 276 -29.37 -3.61 -7.22
C ASP A 276 -27.90 -3.66 -6.77
N ILE A 277 -26.96 -3.22 -7.62
CA ILE A 277 -25.55 -3.01 -7.23
C ILE A 277 -25.46 -1.90 -6.18
N ASP A 278 -26.21 -0.83 -6.38
CA ASP A 278 -26.26 0.29 -5.45
C ASP A 278 -26.82 -0.11 -4.08
N GLU A 279 -27.86 -0.95 -4.07
CA GLU A 279 -28.43 -1.52 -2.84
C GLU A 279 -27.47 -2.49 -2.16
N ALA A 280 -26.81 -3.37 -2.94
CA ALA A 280 -25.76 -4.23 -2.42
C ALA A 280 -24.62 -3.43 -1.76
N LEU A 281 -24.27 -2.26 -2.30
CA LEU A 281 -23.26 -1.39 -1.70
C LEU A 281 -23.70 -0.82 -0.36
N ARG A 282 -24.97 -0.42 -0.21
CA ARG A 282 -25.52 0.01 1.09
C ARG A 282 -25.43 -1.12 2.12
N LEU A 283 -25.77 -2.34 1.73
CA LEU A 283 -25.67 -3.51 2.60
C LEU A 283 -24.23 -3.78 3.03
N VAL A 284 -23.25 -3.70 2.12
CA VAL A 284 -21.82 -3.81 2.47
C VAL A 284 -21.40 -2.74 3.47
N VAL A 285 -21.84 -1.49 3.27
CA VAL A 285 -21.56 -0.37 4.19
C VAL A 285 -22.16 -0.62 5.58
N LEU A 286 -23.42 -1.07 5.66
CA LEU A 286 -24.08 -1.39 6.93
C LEU A 286 -23.36 -2.53 7.67
N LEU A 287 -22.95 -3.58 6.95
CA LEU A 287 -22.22 -4.72 7.52
C LEU A 287 -20.85 -4.29 8.09
N LEU A 288 -20.19 -3.31 7.48
CA LEU A 288 -18.94 -2.76 7.99
C LEU A 288 -19.13 -1.89 9.24
N ILE A 289 -20.22 -1.12 9.34
CA ILE A 289 -20.48 -0.21 10.46
C ILE A 289 -21.01 -0.99 11.67
N ASP A 290 -22.09 -1.74 11.50
CA ASP A 290 -22.85 -2.30 12.62
C ASP A 290 -22.38 -3.70 13.03
N LYS A 291 -21.46 -4.32 12.27
CA LYS A 291 -20.97 -5.70 12.47
C LYS A 291 -22.13 -6.68 12.75
N HIS A 292 -23.26 -6.49 12.08
CA HIS A 292 -24.49 -7.26 12.34
C HIS A 292 -24.25 -8.77 12.28
N ASP A 293 -25.01 -9.50 13.10
CA ASP A 293 -25.03 -10.95 13.19
C ASP A 293 -25.07 -11.57 11.78
N LEU A 294 -24.04 -12.35 11.47
CA LEU A 294 -23.62 -12.72 10.12
C LEU A 294 -24.37 -13.95 9.58
N ASP A 295 -25.47 -14.33 10.23
CA ASP A 295 -26.17 -15.59 9.97
C ASP A 295 -26.70 -15.71 8.54
N ALA A 296 -26.82 -14.60 7.80
CA ALA A 296 -26.89 -14.63 6.34
C ALA A 296 -26.49 -13.28 5.73
N VAL A 297 -25.23 -13.13 5.31
CA VAL A 297 -24.85 -12.01 4.43
C VAL A 297 -25.64 -12.15 3.12
N PRO A 298 -26.46 -11.16 2.71
CA PRO A 298 -27.23 -11.24 1.48
C PRO A 298 -26.31 -11.50 0.29
N SER A 299 -26.71 -12.39 -0.61
CA SER A 299 -25.84 -12.90 -1.65
C SER A 299 -25.34 -11.81 -2.61
N GLN A 300 -26.16 -10.78 -2.89
CA GLN A 300 -25.70 -9.61 -3.65
C GLN A 300 -24.63 -8.78 -2.92
N ALA A 301 -24.72 -8.65 -1.60
CA ALA A 301 -23.74 -7.93 -0.78
C ALA A 301 -22.44 -8.74 -0.69
N ALA A 302 -22.54 -10.06 -0.54
CA ALA A 302 -21.40 -10.98 -0.57
C ALA A 302 -20.64 -10.88 -1.90
N ALA A 303 -21.36 -10.97 -3.03
CA ALA A 303 -20.78 -10.88 -4.36
C ALA A 303 -20.11 -9.52 -4.61
N LEU A 304 -20.74 -8.43 -4.16
CA LEU A 304 -20.17 -7.10 -4.28
C LEU A 304 -18.93 -6.92 -3.39
N ALA A 305 -18.97 -7.39 -2.14
CA ALA A 305 -17.81 -7.35 -1.24
C ALA A 305 -16.61 -8.10 -1.82
N ALA A 306 -16.83 -9.29 -2.39
CA ALA A 306 -15.78 -10.07 -3.06
C ALA A 306 -15.21 -9.32 -4.28
N TYR A 307 -16.09 -8.72 -5.10
CA TYR A 307 -15.67 -7.88 -6.22
C TYR A 307 -14.82 -6.68 -5.75
N LEU A 308 -15.24 -5.98 -4.71
CA LEU A 308 -14.52 -4.83 -4.16
C LEU A 308 -13.16 -5.24 -3.59
N ALA A 309 -13.10 -6.34 -2.83
CA ALA A 309 -11.88 -6.87 -2.25
C ALA A 309 -10.84 -7.27 -3.31
N ASP A 310 -11.28 -7.84 -4.45
CA ASP A 310 -10.41 -8.12 -5.58
C ASP A 310 -9.93 -6.84 -6.27
N ARG A 311 -10.82 -5.87 -6.49
CA ARG A 311 -10.52 -4.68 -7.29
C ARG A 311 -9.70 -3.62 -6.55
N MET A 312 -9.78 -3.61 -5.23
CA MET A 312 -9.07 -2.68 -4.35
C MET A 312 -7.56 -2.83 -4.47
N CYS A 313 -6.86 -1.70 -4.55
CA CYS A 313 -5.42 -1.61 -4.47
C CYS A 313 -5.02 -0.87 -3.19
N VAL A 314 -4.33 -1.56 -2.28
CA VAL A 314 -3.78 -0.96 -1.05
C VAL A 314 -2.33 -0.53 -1.31
N PRO A 315 -1.91 0.68 -0.90
CA PRO A 315 -2.61 1.67 -0.07
C PRO A 315 -3.43 2.73 -0.86
N ARG A 316 -3.52 2.59 -2.18
CA ARG A 316 -4.07 3.62 -3.08
C ARG A 316 -5.52 3.97 -2.74
N ASP A 317 -6.37 2.95 -2.66
CA ASP A 317 -7.81 3.12 -2.50
C ASP A 317 -8.20 3.29 -1.02
N MET A 318 -7.50 2.59 -0.13
CA MET A 318 -7.55 2.76 1.33
C MET A 318 -6.29 2.15 1.98
N GLY A 319 -6.04 2.47 3.25
CA GLY A 319 -4.94 1.90 4.04
C GLY A 319 -5.14 0.40 4.35
N ALA A 320 -4.09 -0.27 4.83
CA ALA A 320 -4.16 -1.71 5.12
C ALA A 320 -5.23 -2.09 6.15
N PRO A 321 -5.41 -1.41 7.30
CA PRO A 321 -6.44 -1.78 8.27
C PRO A 321 -7.88 -1.76 7.73
N PRO A 322 -8.39 -0.68 7.08
CA PRO A 322 -9.73 -0.70 6.51
C PRO A 322 -9.88 -1.76 5.41
N ALA A 323 -8.82 -2.02 4.63
CA ALA A 323 -8.82 -3.09 3.63
C ALA A 323 -8.96 -4.49 4.25
N VAL A 324 -8.35 -4.73 5.41
CA VAL A 324 -8.51 -5.99 6.13
C VAL A 324 -9.95 -6.20 6.58
N GLU A 325 -10.64 -5.16 7.05
CA GLU A 325 -12.04 -5.28 7.46
C GLU A 325 -12.96 -5.65 6.28
N LEU A 326 -12.76 -5.03 5.11
CA LEU A 326 -13.48 -5.41 3.91
C LEU A 326 -13.24 -6.88 3.52
N ARG A 327 -12.00 -7.36 3.65
CA ARG A 327 -11.68 -8.77 3.36
C ARG A 327 -12.21 -9.73 4.40
N ARG A 328 -12.23 -9.36 5.68
CA ARG A 328 -12.92 -10.15 6.72
C ARG A 328 -14.39 -10.31 6.40
N LEU A 329 -15.05 -9.25 5.92
CA LEU A 329 -16.44 -9.35 5.48
C LEU A 329 -16.62 -10.39 4.36
N VAL A 330 -15.70 -10.45 3.39
CA VAL A 330 -15.72 -11.49 2.34
C VAL A 330 -15.58 -12.90 2.94
N GLU A 331 -14.69 -13.09 3.91
CA GLU A 331 -14.52 -14.37 4.59
C GLU A 331 -15.78 -14.81 5.33
N LEU A 332 -16.43 -13.88 6.02
CA LEU A 332 -17.69 -14.12 6.71
C LEU A 332 -18.85 -14.41 5.74
N ALA A 333 -18.82 -13.79 4.55
CA ALA A 333 -19.82 -13.96 3.51
C ALA A 333 -19.59 -15.21 2.63
N ARG A 334 -18.50 -15.97 2.85
CA ARG A 334 -18.11 -17.13 2.04
C ARG A 334 -19.22 -18.19 1.89
N PRO A 335 -19.98 -18.56 2.94
CA PRO A 335 -21.10 -19.50 2.79
C PRO A 335 -22.15 -19.03 1.76
N SER A 336 -22.45 -17.74 1.71
CA SER A 336 -23.39 -17.16 0.74
C SER A 336 -22.83 -17.18 -0.69
N LEU A 337 -21.50 -17.05 -0.86
CA LEU A 337 -20.83 -17.11 -2.16
C LEU A 337 -20.80 -18.55 -2.71
N ASP A 338 -20.51 -19.52 -1.85
CA ASP A 338 -20.46 -20.94 -2.22
C ASP A 338 -21.86 -21.45 -2.63
N ALA A 339 -22.90 -21.03 -1.91
CA ALA A 339 -24.29 -21.37 -2.23
C ALA A 339 -24.74 -20.83 -3.61
N GLN A 340 -24.27 -19.65 -4.03
CA GLN A 340 -24.58 -19.11 -5.37
C GLN A 340 -23.89 -19.89 -6.48
N THR A 341 -22.64 -20.32 -6.25
CA THR A 341 -21.85 -21.06 -7.26
C THR A 341 -22.42 -22.46 -7.47
N ALA A 342 -22.98 -23.08 -6.44
CA ALA A 342 -23.65 -24.38 -6.54
C ALA A 342 -24.98 -24.34 -7.33
N GLN A 343 -25.56 -23.16 -7.58
CA GLN A 343 -26.83 -22.97 -8.29
C GLN A 343 -26.66 -22.59 -9.77
N GLN A 344 -25.43 -22.35 -10.24
CA GLN A 344 -25.09 -22.00 -11.63
C GLN A 344 -24.50 -23.20 -12.38
#